data_AF-A0A9X8ZY01-F1
#
_entry.id   AF-A0A9X8ZY01-F1
#
_cell.length_a   1.000
_cell.length_b   1.000
_cell.length_c   1.000
_cell.angle_alpha   90.00
_cell.angle_beta   90.00
_cell.angle_gamma   90.00
#
_symmetry.space_group_name_H-M   'P 1'
#
loop_
_entity.id
_entity.type
_entity.pdbx_description
1 polymer ?
#
loop_
_entity_poly.entity_id
_entity_poly.type
_entity_poly.pdbx_seq_one_letter_code
_entity_poly.pdbx_strand_id
1 'polypeptide(L)'
;RWLDSQSFHIPREKVERFCQAALKLEKLPSSLLSLPELNKLADEMSYINTGSMKASVMQPISSLIENQNGENLSDILNYHIIKWCKLYLDESQSSWTMPNRE
;
A
#
# COMPACT_ATOMS: atom_id res chain seq x y z
N ARG A 1 -2.71 5.46 -17.52
CA ARG A 1 -4.16 5.55 -17.75
C ARG A 1 -4.92 6.23 -16.62
N TRP A 2 -4.75 5.85 -15.34
CA TRP A 2 -5.40 6.60 -14.25
C TRP A 2 -4.92 8.06 -14.17
N LEU A 3 -3.60 8.31 -14.15
CA LEU A 3 -3.03 9.67 -14.12
C LEU A 3 -3.50 10.56 -15.28
N ASP A 4 -3.74 9.98 -16.45
CA ASP A 4 -4.20 10.71 -17.64
C ASP A 4 -5.64 11.22 -17.50
N SER A 5 -6.43 10.61 -16.63
CA SER A 5 -7.83 10.99 -16.36
C SER A 5 -7.99 12.07 -15.28
N GLN A 6 -6.89 12.46 -14.63
CA GLN A 6 -6.91 13.38 -13.50
C GLN A 6 -6.41 14.77 -13.90
N SER A 7 -7.17 15.82 -13.54
CA SER A 7 -6.78 17.21 -13.77
C SER A 7 -6.14 17.79 -12.50
N PHE A 8 -4.84 17.58 -12.33
CA PHE A 8 -4.09 18.20 -11.24
C PHE A 8 -3.60 19.60 -11.65
N HIS A 9 -3.57 20.54 -10.69
CA HIS A 9 -2.92 21.85 -10.87
C HIS A 9 -1.38 21.76 -10.74
N ILE A 10 -0.82 20.55 -10.66
CA ILE A 10 0.60 20.27 -10.48
C ILE A 10 1.17 19.78 -11.81
N PRO A 11 2.40 20.22 -12.20
CA PRO A 11 3.06 19.71 -13.40
C PRO A 11 3.15 18.19 -13.42
N ARG A 12 2.82 17.59 -14.57
CA ARG A 12 2.71 16.13 -14.74
C ARG A 12 3.97 15.37 -14.30
N GLU A 13 5.15 15.89 -14.62
CA GLU A 13 6.42 15.31 -14.22
C GLU A 13 6.55 15.15 -12.70
N LYS A 14 6.08 16.14 -11.92
CA LYS A 14 6.14 16.07 -10.45
C LYS A 14 5.19 15.00 -9.90
N VAL A 15 4.01 14.88 -10.49
CA VAL A 15 3.02 13.87 -10.10
C VAL A 15 3.55 12.47 -10.41
N GLU A 16 4.14 12.26 -11.59
CA GLU A 16 4.73 10.97 -11.97
C GLU A 16 5.89 10.57 -11.07
N ARG A 17 6.80 11.50 -10.76
CA ARG A 17 7.89 11.25 -9.81
C ARG A 17 7.37 10.87 -8.43
N PHE A 18 6.36 11.58 -7.93
CA PHE A 18 5.73 11.26 -6.65
C PHE A 18 5.11 9.85 -6.67
N CYS A 19 4.34 9.51 -7.70
CA CYS A 19 3.73 8.18 -7.83
C CYS A 19 4.79 7.07 -7.91
N GLN A 20 5.88 7.27 -8.65
CA GLN A 20 6.96 6.31 -8.73
C GLN A 20 7.67 6.09 -7.39
N ALA A 21 7.95 7.18 -6.66
CA ALA A 21 8.54 7.10 -5.32
C ALA A 21 7.59 6.39 -4.34
N ALA A 22 6.29 6.68 -4.39
CA ALA A 22 5.27 6.03 -3.58
C ALA A 22 5.15 4.52 -3.87
N LEU A 23 5.18 4.12 -5.15
CA LEU A 23 5.16 2.70 -5.56
C LEU A 23 6.37 1.92 -5.06
N LYS A 24 7.53 2.59 -4.96
CA LYS A 24 8.77 2.00 -4.45
C LYS A 24 8.89 2.07 -2.93
N LEU A 25 7.90 2.67 -2.24
CA LEU A 25 7.92 2.92 -0.81
C LEU A 25 9.22 3.65 -0.38
N GLU A 26 9.71 4.56 -1.23
CA GLU A 26 10.91 5.34 -0.94
C GLU A 26 10.70 6.16 0.34
N LYS A 27 11.67 6.09 1.26
CA LYS A 27 11.59 6.84 2.51
C LYS A 27 11.61 8.33 2.22
N LEU A 28 10.60 9.03 2.73
CA LEU A 28 10.56 10.48 2.62
C LEU A 28 11.71 11.09 3.45
N PRO A 29 12.49 12.03 2.88
CA PRO A 29 13.50 12.76 3.63
C PRO A 29 12.89 13.47 4.85
N SER A 30 13.43 13.22 6.03
CA SER A 30 12.98 13.85 7.28
C SER A 30 13.13 15.39 7.27
N SER A 31 14.06 15.90 6.46
CA SER A 31 14.23 17.34 6.23
C SER A 31 13.01 17.99 5.57
N LEU A 32 12.29 17.27 4.69
CA LEU A 32 11.06 17.78 4.07
C LEU A 32 9.92 17.90 5.06
N LEU A 33 9.86 17.00 6.06
CA LEU A 33 8.85 17.05 7.12
C LEU A 33 9.07 18.21 8.10
N SER A 34 10.26 18.82 8.07
CA SER A 34 10.65 19.91 8.98
C SER A 34 10.59 21.29 8.30
N LEU A 35 10.17 21.36 7.04
CA LEU A 35 10.14 22.62 6.30
C LEU A 35 9.01 23.54 6.84
N PRO A 36 9.30 24.81 7.16
CA PRO A 36 8.29 25.75 7.64
C PRO A 36 7.11 25.94 6.68
N GLU A 37 7.38 25.82 5.38
CA GLU A 37 6.39 25.91 4.29
C GLU A 37 5.37 24.77 4.38
N LEU A 38 5.76 23.61 4.90
CA LEU A 38 4.85 22.48 5.09
C LEU A 38 3.83 22.76 6.19
N ASN A 39 4.26 23.39 7.30
CA ASN A 39 3.35 23.79 8.38
C ASN A 39 2.36 24.85 7.88
N LYS A 40 2.84 25.84 7.12
CA LYS A 40 1.97 26.84 6.50
C LYS A 40 0.93 26.22 5.57
N LEU A 41 1.36 25.26 4.74
CA LEU A 41 0.46 24.53 3.85
C LEU A 41 -0.57 23.69 4.63
N ALA A 42 -0.16 23.06 5.74
CA ALA A 42 -1.06 22.31 6.61
C ALA A 42 -2.12 23.22 7.25
N ASP A 43 -1.73 24.42 7.70
CA ASP A 43 -2.66 25.43 8.23
C ASP A 43 -3.64 25.91 7.14
N GLU A 44 -3.15 26.16 5.93
CA GLU A 44 -3.99 26.52 4.77
C GLU A 44 -4.97 25.43 4.38
N MET A 45 -4.62 24.16 4.60
CA MET A 45 -5.47 22.99 4.33
C MET A 45 -6.30 22.52 5.54
N SER A 46 -6.26 23.23 6.66
CA SER A 46 -6.98 22.85 7.90
C SER A 46 -8.50 22.74 7.73
N TYR A 47 -9.07 23.39 6.70
CA TYR A 47 -10.49 23.27 6.34
C TYR A 47 -10.87 21.89 5.79
N ILE A 48 -9.89 21.10 5.33
CA ILE A 48 -10.10 19.72 4.88
C ILE A 48 -10.28 18.87 6.14
N ASN A 49 -11.54 18.59 6.50
CA ASN A 49 -11.87 17.79 7.67
C ASN A 49 -11.48 16.32 7.47
N THR A 50 -10.21 16.02 7.73
CA THR A 50 -9.67 14.64 7.73
C THR A 50 -10.24 13.79 8.86
N GLY A 51 -10.76 14.40 9.93
CA GLY A 51 -11.48 13.70 11.00
C GLY A 51 -12.85 13.14 10.57
N SER A 52 -13.47 13.74 9.55
CA SER A 52 -14.70 13.24 8.92
C SER A 52 -14.43 12.28 7.75
N MET A 53 -13.18 12.15 7.30
CA MET A 53 -12.81 11.01 6.46
C MET A 53 -12.91 9.78 7.34
N LYS A 54 -14.13 9.20 7.42
CA LYS A 54 -14.31 7.81 7.84
C LYS A 54 -13.18 7.06 7.17
N ALA A 55 -12.42 6.29 7.94
CA ALA A 55 -11.53 5.27 7.41
C ALA A 55 -12.41 4.33 6.59
N SER A 56 -12.68 4.74 5.35
CA SER A 56 -13.33 3.94 4.36
C SER A 56 -12.33 2.82 4.18
N VAL A 57 -12.70 1.64 4.66
CA VAL A 57 -11.97 0.42 4.38
C VAL A 57 -12.14 0.22 2.88
N MET A 58 -11.35 0.96 2.09
CA MET A 58 -11.28 0.79 0.67
C MET A 58 -10.62 -0.55 0.45
N GLN A 59 -11.41 -1.49 -0.04
CA GLN A 59 -10.87 -2.75 -0.49
C GLN A 59 -9.93 -2.47 -1.67
N PRO A 60 -8.68 -2.96 -1.62
CA PRO A 60 -7.75 -2.78 -2.72
C PRO A 60 -8.32 -3.46 -3.98
N ILE A 61 -8.05 -2.94 -5.18
CA ILE A 61 -8.57 -3.51 -6.43
C ILE A 61 -8.21 -5.01 -6.56
N SER A 62 -7.09 -5.44 -5.98
CA SER A 62 -6.68 -6.84 -5.91
C SER A 62 -7.69 -7.76 -5.22
N SER A 63 -8.54 -7.24 -4.33
CA SER A 63 -9.61 -8.01 -3.69
C SER A 63 -10.73 -8.41 -4.65
N LEU A 64 -10.79 -7.81 -5.84
CA LEU A 64 -11.79 -8.09 -6.87
C LEU A 64 -11.28 -9.04 -7.95
N ILE A 65 -10.03 -9.49 -7.85
CA ILE A 65 -9.42 -10.36 -8.87
C ILE A 65 -9.77 -11.82 -8.56
N GLU A 66 -10.37 -12.47 -9.54
CA GLU A 66 -10.69 -13.90 -9.52
C GLU A 66 -9.86 -14.66 -10.55
N ASN A 67 -9.57 -15.93 -10.27
CA ASN A 67 -8.94 -16.82 -11.24
C ASN A 67 -9.96 -17.36 -12.27
N GLN A 68 -9.50 -18.18 -13.21
CA GLN A 68 -10.36 -18.81 -14.23
C GLN A 68 -11.47 -19.73 -13.68
N ASN A 69 -11.38 -20.11 -12.40
CA ASN A 69 -12.37 -20.93 -11.70
C ASN A 69 -13.33 -20.09 -10.84
N GLY A 70 -13.22 -18.75 -10.85
CA GLY A 70 -14.02 -17.84 -10.01
C GLY A 70 -13.56 -17.77 -8.55
N GLU A 71 -12.35 -18.25 -8.24
CA GLU A 71 -11.80 -18.18 -6.88
C GLU A 71 -11.11 -16.85 -6.65
N ASN A 72 -11.40 -16.20 -5.52
CA ASN A 72 -10.79 -14.93 -5.16
C ASN A 72 -9.28 -15.09 -4.92
N LEU A 73 -8.47 -14.32 -5.64
CA LEU A 73 -7.02 -14.42 -5.56
C LEU A 73 -6.48 -14.01 -4.18
N SER A 74 -7.15 -13.08 -3.48
CA SER A 74 -6.76 -12.68 -2.13
C SER A 74 -6.95 -13.81 -1.13
N ASP A 75 -7.99 -14.62 -1.29
CA ASP A 75 -8.23 -15.79 -0.43
C ASP A 75 -7.18 -16.88 -0.65
N ILE A 76 -6.80 -17.11 -1.91
CA ILE A 76 -5.72 -18.03 -2.29
C ILE A 76 -4.40 -17.56 -1.66
N LEU A 77 -4.08 -16.27 -1.79
CA LEU A 77 -2.87 -15.69 -1.20
C LEU A 77 -2.87 -15.84 0.33
N ASN A 78 -3.98 -15.49 0.98
CA ASN A 78 -4.13 -15.62 2.44
C ASN A 78 -3.93 -17.07 2.90
N TYR A 79 -4.53 -18.03 2.20
CA TYR A 79 -4.35 -19.45 2.47
C TYR A 79 -2.87 -19.86 2.43
N HIS A 80 -2.15 -19.45 1.39
CA HIS A 80 -0.73 -19.75 1.27
C HIS A 80 0.11 -19.03 2.34
N ILE A 81 -0.13 -17.75 2.62
CA ILE A 81 0.57 -17.01 3.67
C ILE A 81 0.38 -17.69 5.02
N ILE A 82 -0.86 -18.02 5.41
CA ILE A 82 -1.13 -18.70 6.69
C ILE A 82 -0.40 -20.05 6.76
N LYS A 83 -0.40 -20.82 5.67
CA LYS A 83 0.32 -22.10 5.59
C LYS A 83 1.82 -21.90 5.83
N TRP A 84 2.44 -20.95 5.13
CA TRP A 84 3.87 -20.66 5.26
C TRP A 84 4.23 -20.10 6.64
N CYS A 85 3.41 -19.21 7.20
CA CYS A 85 3.62 -18.69 8.55
C CYS A 85 3.55 -19.81 9.60
N LYS A 86 2.57 -20.73 9.48
CA LYS A 86 2.50 -21.91 10.36
C LYS A 86 3.75 -22.77 10.25
N LEU A 87 4.20 -23.06 9.03
CA LEU A 87 5.40 -23.85 8.78
C LEU A 87 6.67 -23.18 9.29
N TYR A 88 6.75 -21.85 9.22
CA TYR A 88 7.90 -21.08 9.70
C TYR A 88 7.98 -21.02 11.23
N LEU A 89 6.82 -20.88 11.89
CA LEU A 89 6.72 -20.80 13.35
C LEU A 89 6.77 -22.17 14.03
N ASP A 90 6.35 -23.23 13.34
CA ASP A 90 6.41 -24.59 13.85
C ASP A 90 7.85 -25.14 13.71
N GLU A 91 8.66 -24.94 14.76
CA GLU A 91 10.02 -25.46 14.79
C GLU A 91 10.10 -26.95 15.12
N SER A 92 8.98 -27.62 15.44
CA SER A 92 9.06 -28.86 16.22
C SER A 92 8.26 -30.08 15.74
N GLN A 93 7.27 -30.01 14.85
CA GLN A 93 6.52 -31.24 14.50
C GLN A 93 5.88 -31.28 13.10
N SER A 94 6.20 -30.40 12.16
CA SER A 94 5.70 -30.53 10.79
C SER A 94 6.52 -31.58 10.02
N SER A 95 5.85 -32.58 9.43
CA SER A 95 6.49 -33.53 8.48
C SER A 95 7.03 -32.87 7.20
N TRP A 96 6.89 -31.55 7.11
CA TRP A 96 7.36 -30.69 6.03
C TRP A 96 8.39 -29.73 6.62
N THR A 97 9.55 -29.62 5.97
CA THR A 97 10.60 -28.66 6.31
C THR A 97 10.50 -27.48 5.35
N MET A 98 10.72 -26.25 5.84
CA MET A 98 10.71 -25.05 4.99
C MET A 98 11.91 -25.11 4.00
N PRO A 99 11.69 -25.09 2.68
CA PRO A 99 12.79 -25.03 1.71
C PRO A 99 13.56 -23.71 1.82
N ASN A 100 14.90 -23.77 1.90
CA ASN A 100 15.79 -22.60 2.05
C ASN A 100 15.65 -21.84 3.39
N ARG A 101 15.57 -22.55 4.53
CA ARG A 101 15.51 -21.96 5.88
C ARG A 101 16.89 -21.56 6.47
N GLU A 102 17.93 -21.46 5.65
CA GLU A 102 19.27 -21.04 6.13
C GLU A 102 19.34 -19.55 6.48
#